data_AF-A0AAU9F5K3-F1
#
_entry.id   AF-A0AAU9F5K3-F1
#
_cell.length_a   1.000
_cell.length_b   1.000
_cell.length_c   1.000
_cell.angle_alpha   90.00
_cell.angle_beta   90.00
_cell.angle_gamma   90.00
#
_symmetry.space_group_name_H-M   'P 1'
#
loop_
_entity.id
_entity.type
_entity.pdbx_description
1 polymer ?
#
loop_
_entity_poly.entity_id
_entity_poly.type
_entity_poly.pdbx_seq_one_letter_code
_entity_poly.pdbx_strand_id
1 'polypeptide(L)' 'MNRQQREELLAQRHGLIEDVEQARAALPAHSVRPWQWQRVEDAEEALAELDRKLEELEKD' A
#
# COMPACT_ATOMS: atom_id res chain seq x y z
N MET A 1 9.57 -17.22 9.10
CA MET A 1 9.68 -15.77 9.44
C MET A 1 9.76 -15.54 10.96
N ASN A 2 10.60 -14.62 11.46
CA ASN A 2 10.61 -14.25 12.89
C ASN A 2 9.35 -13.41 13.23
N ARG A 3 8.74 -13.64 14.39
CA ARG A 3 7.54 -12.92 14.87
C ARG A 3 7.68 -11.40 14.77
N GLN A 4 8.85 -10.86 15.13
CA GLN A 4 9.11 -9.43 15.08
C GLN A 4 9.07 -8.89 13.63
N GLN A 5 9.70 -9.60 12.69
CA GLN A 5 9.68 -9.22 11.27
C GLN A 5 8.25 -9.26 10.69
N ARG A 6 7.44 -10.23 11.12
CA ARG A 6 6.04 -10.31 10.72
C ARG A 6 5.25 -9.10 11.23
N GLU A 7 5.42 -8.75 12.50
CA GLU A 7 4.75 -7.59 13.11
C GLU A 7 5.17 -6.28 12.42
N GLU A 8 6.45 -6.12 12.07
CA GLU A 8 6.96 -4.96 11.32
C GLU A 8 6.34 -4.85 9.91
N LEU A 9 6.25 -5.97 9.17
CA LEU A 9 5.65 -5.98 7.83
C LEU A 9 4.14 -5.70 7.88
N LEU A 10 3.45 -6.20 8.90
CA LEU A 10 2.03 -5.89 9.10
C LEU A 10 1.80 -4.42 9.46
N ALA A 11 2.70 -3.81 10.25
CA ALA A 11 2.65 -2.38 10.53
C ALA A 11 2.88 -1.55 9.25
N GLN A 12 3.85 -1.94 8.42
CA GLN A 12 4.09 -1.30 7.13
C GLN A 12 2.87 -1.42 6.21
N ARG A 13 2.23 -2.59 6.17
CA ARG A 13 1.00 -2.82 5.40
C ARG A 13 -0.12 -1.89 5.85
N HIS A 14 -0.30 -1.72 7.15
CA HIS A 14 -1.28 -0.79 7.69
C HIS A 14 -1.01 0.65 7.25
N GLY A 15 0.25 1.10 7.33
CA GLY A 15 0.64 2.43 6.87
C GLY A 15 0.36 2.65 5.38
N LEU A 16 0.68 1.67 4.52
CA LEU A 16 0.40 1.77 3.09
C LEU A 16 -1.10 1.82 2.77
N ILE A 17 -1.94 1.13 3.55
CA ILE A 17 -3.40 1.23 3.41
C ILE A 17 -3.86 2.66 3.73
N GLU A 18 -3.38 3.25 4.82
CA GLU A 18 -3.68 4.65 5.17
C GLU A 18 -3.21 5.61 4.07
N ASP A 19 -2.03 5.38 3.49
CA ASP A 19 -1.49 6.20 2.40
C ASP A 19 -2.36 6.13 1.13
N VAL A 20 -2.85 4.93 0.77
CA VAL A 20 -3.78 4.75 -0.36
C VAL A 20 -5.09 5.49 -0.09
N GLU A 21 -5.65 5.36 1.11
CA GLU A 21 -6.90 6.05 1.49
C GLU A 21 -6.73 7.57 1.46
N GLN A 22 -5.63 8.09 1.99
CA GLN A 22 -5.31 9.51 1.96
C GLN A 22 -5.08 10.02 0.54
N ALA A 23 -4.36 9.27 -0.30
CA ALA A 23 -4.14 9.63 -1.69
C ALA A 23 -5.46 9.68 -2.47
N ARG A 24 -6.36 8.72 -2.25
CA ARG A 24 -7.71 8.69 -2.84
C ARG A 24 -8.56 9.85 -2.33
N ALA A 25 -8.50 10.16 -1.03
CA ALA A 25 -9.23 11.29 -0.45
C ALA A 25 -8.73 12.66 -0.94
N ALA A 26 -7.46 12.75 -1.34
CA ALA A 26 -6.87 13.96 -1.91
C ALA A 26 -7.27 14.20 -3.38
N LEU A 27 -7.88 13.22 -4.05
CA LEU A 27 -8.33 13.39 -5.42
C LEU A 27 -9.52 14.37 -5.49
N PRO A 28 -9.56 15.25 -6.50
CA PRO A 28 -10.71 16.11 -6.71
C PRO A 28 -11.93 15.25 -7.10
N ALA A 29 -13.10 15.58 -6.55
CA ALA A 29 -14.36 14.84 -6.80
C ALA A 29 -14.75 14.79 -8.28
N HIS A 30 -14.29 15.77 -9.08
CA HIS A 30 -14.53 15.85 -10.51
C HIS A 30 -13.22 16.18 -11.22
N SER A 31 -13.09 15.70 -12.47
CA SER A 31 -12.00 16.10 -13.37
C SER A 31 -10.59 15.71 -12.89
N VAL A 32 -10.43 14.52 -12.32
CA VAL A 32 -9.11 13.95 -11.98
C VAL A 32 -8.24 13.85 -13.22
N ARG A 33 -7.01 14.35 -13.14
CA ARG A 33 -6.00 14.26 -14.20
C ARG A 33 -5.16 12.99 -14.01
N PRO A 34 -4.59 12.42 -15.09
CA PRO A 34 -3.74 11.22 -14.98
C PRO A 34 -2.60 11.36 -13.95
N TRP A 35 -1.92 12.49 -13.90
CA TRP A 35 -0.83 12.72 -12.93
C TRP A 35 -1.32 12.79 -11.47
N GLN A 36 -2.61 13.05 -11.22
CA GLN A 36 -3.20 13.02 -9.88
C GLN A 36 -3.46 11.57 -9.45
N TRP A 37 -3.75 10.68 -10.40
CA TRP A 37 -3.86 9.24 -10.16
C TRP A 37 -2.53 8.60 -9.82
N GLN A 38 -1.43 9.11 -10.37
CA GLN A 38 -0.09 8.54 -10.17
C GLN A 38 0.21 8.27 -8.69
N ARG A 39 -0.11 9.21 -7.79
CA ARG A 39 0.14 9.04 -6.35
C ARG A 39 -0.69 7.91 -5.73
N VAL A 40 -1.89 7.66 -6.23
CA VAL A 40 -2.73 6.53 -5.79
C VAL A 40 -2.17 5.22 -6.33
N GLU A 41 -1.82 5.21 -7.62
CA GLU A 41 -1.24 4.04 -8.30
C GLU A 41 0.07 3.61 -7.65
N ASP A 42 0.97 4.55 -7.35
CA ASP A 42 2.25 4.28 -6.67
C ASP A 42 2.03 3.64 -5.28
N ALA A 43 1.06 4.16 -4.52
CA ALA A 43 0.75 3.65 -3.18
C ALA A 43 0.10 2.24 -3.24
N GLU A 44 -0.75 2.01 -4.23
CA GLU A 44 -1.37 0.70 -4.48
C GLU A 44 -0.37 -0.34 -4.95
N GLU A 45 0.58 0.03 -5.81
CA GLU A 45 1.65 -0.83 -6.26
C GLU A 45 2.55 -1.23 -5.09
N ALA A 46 2.97 -0.27 -4.26
CA ALA A 46 3.76 -0.53 -3.06
C ALA A 46 3.03 -1.48 -2.07
N LEU A 47 1.73 -1.29 -1.87
CA LEU A 47 0.91 -2.19 -1.03
C LEU A 47 0.86 -3.60 -1.64
N ALA A 48 0.64 -3.72 -2.95
CA ALA A 48 0.57 -5.01 -3.63
C ALA A 48 1.90 -5.75 -3.65
N GLU A 49 3.03 -5.05 -3.72
CA GLU A 49 4.37 -5.64 -3.56
C GLU A 49 4.59 -6.17 -2.14
N LEU A 50 4.20 -5.39 -1.12
CA LEU A 50 4.32 -5.82 0.26
C LEU A 50 3.43 -7.04 0.56
N ASP A 51 2.21 -7.07 0.04
CA ASP A 51 1.28 -8.20 0.20
C ASP A 51 1.83 -9.47 -0.46
N ARG A 52 2.41 -9.36 -1.67
CA ARG A 52 3.10 -10.49 -2.32
C ARG A 52 4.27 -11.01 -1.48
N LYS A 53 5.09 -10.10 -0.94
CA LYS A 53 6.22 -10.47 -0.08
C LYS A 53 5.78 -11.16 1.21
N LEU A 54 4.69 -10.69 1.82
CA LEU A 54 4.09 -11.35 2.98
C LEU A 54 3.57 -12.74 2.64
N GLU A 55 2.90 -12.89 1.51
CA GLU A 55 2.37 -14.19 1.05
C GLU A 55 3.49 -15.20 0.75
N GLU A 56 4.57 -14.76 0.10
CA GLU A 56 5.76 -15.60 -0.13
C GLU A 56 6.39 -16.05 1.20
N LEU A 57 6.52 -15.15 2.17
CA LEU A 57 7.08 -15.44 3.50
C LEU A 57 6.19 -16.32 4.39
N GLU A 58 4.88 -16.42 4.11
CA GLU A 58 3.96 -17.31 4.83
C GLU A 58 3.89 -18.71 4.21
N LYS A 59 4.34 -18.88 2.96
CA LYS A 59 4.41 -20.18 2.27
C LYS A 59 5.72 -20.94 2.54
N ASP A 60 6.78 -20.24 2.93
CA ASP A 60 8.09 -20.77 3.33
C ASP A 60 8.18 -21.11 4.84
#